data_AF-A0A2V1C9Q2-F1
#
_entry.id   AF-A0A2V1C9Q2-F1
#
_cell.length_a   1.000
_cell.length_b   1.000
_cell.length_c   1.000
_cell.angle_alpha   90.00
_cell.angle_beta   90.00
_cell.angle_gamma   90.00
#
_symmetry.space_group_name_H-M   'P 1'
#
loop_
_entity.id
_entity.type
_entity.pdbx_description
1 polymer ?
#
loop_
_entity_poly.entity_id
_entity_poly.type
_entity_poly.pdbx_seq_one_letter_code
_entity_poly.pdbx_strand_id
1 'polypeptide(L)'
;MEKFFVPLQRDPQIRISCSFFPPPERPSPRDTLIVFLNGIDHPKSSWCPTIDALLKPRRRPYSTPFLAYDRPGQGTTIGRNQDVPERPQGHARDCLDAAHDLRELIEYVGKTRLGIDREDVDSLGIVFVASSIGVAIARLYAAEHPRTITGCLFLDSTLASSDTISIYPDPHAPGLTEEDLLNGVTVQDLELARSRLGRVYHPESPNKEGLWRGNLPELLPYSDAPQLVGPGPRTPYVTVIQHDPVLNTKQWAKLLGIPKNVSEVYGEPFWTEYHEGLTRLTKPQIRTGLIVAKGCGHLIHKDDPRLVASEIRGLLDKLSRDEGSRI
;
A
#
# COMPACT_ATOMS: atom_id res chain seq x y z
N MET A 1 -13.56 -6.39 -18.63
CA MET A 1 -13.41 -6.47 -17.17
C MET A 1 -14.37 -7.54 -16.68
N GLU A 2 -13.84 -8.54 -16.00
CA GLU A 2 -14.61 -9.62 -15.37
C GLU A 2 -14.79 -9.31 -13.89
N LYS A 3 -16.00 -9.43 -13.35
CA LYS A 3 -16.30 -9.26 -11.92
C LYS A 3 -16.72 -10.60 -11.34
N PHE A 4 -16.20 -10.93 -10.16
CA PHE A 4 -16.49 -12.19 -9.50
C PHE A 4 -16.18 -12.10 -8.01
N PHE A 5 -16.50 -13.18 -7.30
CA PHE A 5 -16.22 -13.35 -5.89
C PHE A 5 -15.25 -14.52 -5.69
N VAL A 6 -14.34 -14.38 -4.74
CA VAL A 6 -13.42 -15.44 -4.31
C VAL A 6 -13.72 -15.80 -2.86
N PRO A 7 -14.17 -17.03 -2.56
CA PRO A 7 -14.30 -17.47 -1.19
C PRO A 7 -12.90 -17.65 -0.57
N LEU A 8 -12.70 -17.15 0.65
CA LEU A 8 -11.48 -17.45 1.40
C LEU A 8 -11.56 -18.88 1.96
N GLN A 9 -10.46 -19.63 1.89
CA GLN A 9 -10.32 -20.95 2.50
C GLN A 9 -10.29 -20.86 4.03
N ARG A 10 -9.56 -19.88 4.58
CA ARG A 10 -9.47 -19.67 6.05
C ARG A 10 -10.77 -19.16 6.66
N ASP A 11 -11.63 -18.53 5.86
CA ASP A 11 -12.96 -18.07 6.28
C ASP A 11 -13.96 -18.10 5.11
N PRO A 12 -14.63 -19.25 4.89
CA PRO A 12 -15.56 -19.42 3.78
C PRO A 12 -16.80 -18.50 3.82
N GLN A 13 -17.06 -17.82 4.94
CA GLN A 13 -18.15 -16.83 5.03
C GLN A 13 -17.79 -15.55 4.29
N ILE A 14 -16.49 -15.28 4.12
CA ILE A 14 -15.99 -14.13 3.40
C ILE A 14 -15.80 -14.48 1.92
N ARG A 15 -16.33 -13.61 1.07
CA ARG A 15 -16.21 -13.70 -0.40
C ARG A 15 -15.68 -12.38 -0.94
N ILE A 16 -14.39 -12.37 -1.27
CA ILE A 16 -13.64 -11.23 -1.76
C ILE A 16 -14.14 -10.79 -3.14
N SER A 17 -14.56 -9.54 -3.25
CA SER A 17 -15.04 -8.98 -4.51
C SER A 17 -13.89 -8.54 -5.41
N CYS A 18 -13.81 -9.10 -6.60
CA CYS A 18 -12.70 -8.89 -7.53
C CYS A 18 -13.14 -8.25 -8.85
N SER A 19 -12.20 -7.56 -9.49
CA SER A 19 -12.29 -7.07 -10.86
C SER A 19 -11.01 -7.46 -11.58
N PHE A 20 -11.12 -8.40 -12.52
CA PHE A 20 -10.02 -8.89 -13.33
C PHE A 20 -10.10 -8.31 -14.73
N PHE A 21 -8.94 -7.95 -15.24
CA PHE A 21 -8.78 -7.38 -16.56
C PHE A 21 -7.93 -8.33 -17.37
N PRO A 22 -8.56 -9.21 -18.18
CA PRO A 22 -7.81 -10.09 -19.04
C PRO A 22 -7.06 -9.25 -20.08
N PRO A 23 -5.91 -9.72 -20.53
CA PRO A 23 -5.18 -9.07 -21.61
C PRO A 23 -5.75 -9.49 -22.98
N PRO A 24 -5.44 -8.71 -24.03
CA PRO A 24 -6.25 -8.65 -25.24
C PRO A 24 -6.29 -9.91 -26.13
N GLU A 25 -5.30 -10.82 -26.09
CA GLU A 25 -5.25 -12.03 -26.95
C GLU A 25 -4.75 -13.28 -26.17
N ARG A 26 -5.40 -14.46 -26.27
CA ARG A 26 -5.01 -15.75 -25.60
C ARG A 26 -4.44 -16.77 -26.64
N PRO A 27 -3.54 -17.74 -26.29
CA PRO A 27 -3.06 -18.14 -24.95
C PRO A 27 -1.51 -18.25 -24.75
N SER A 28 -1.10 -18.09 -23.48
CA SER A 28 0.03 -18.67 -22.70
C SER A 28 1.53 -18.57 -23.12
N PRO A 29 2.48 -18.37 -22.17
CA PRO A 29 2.29 -17.99 -20.76
C PRO A 29 2.53 -16.49 -20.55
N ARG A 30 1.91 -15.97 -19.48
CA ARG A 30 1.88 -14.56 -19.08
C ARG A 30 2.36 -14.50 -17.66
N ASP A 31 3.67 -14.51 -17.48
CA ASP A 31 4.30 -14.83 -16.20
C ASP A 31 4.29 -13.63 -15.24
N THR A 32 3.36 -12.68 -15.41
CA THR A 32 3.20 -11.54 -14.50
C THR A 32 1.75 -11.14 -14.30
N LEU A 33 1.34 -10.95 -13.05
CA LEU A 33 0.05 -10.38 -12.64
C LEU A 33 0.27 -9.06 -11.91
N ILE A 34 -0.45 -8.02 -12.31
CA ILE A 34 -0.47 -6.75 -11.59
C ILE A 34 -1.65 -6.75 -10.62
N VAL A 35 -1.38 -6.50 -9.33
CA VAL A 35 -2.40 -6.49 -8.28
C VAL A 35 -2.45 -5.12 -7.61
N PHE A 36 -3.65 -4.53 -7.57
CA PHE A 36 -3.92 -3.24 -6.94
C PHE A 36 -4.37 -3.42 -5.49
N LEU A 37 -3.63 -2.85 -4.54
CA LEU A 37 -3.87 -2.95 -3.10
C LEU A 37 -4.36 -1.61 -2.54
N ASN A 38 -5.64 -1.56 -2.16
CA ASN A 38 -6.28 -0.31 -1.71
C ASN A 38 -5.73 0.19 -0.37
N GLY A 39 -5.89 1.49 -0.12
CA GLY A 39 -5.76 2.07 1.22
C GLY A 39 -6.87 1.61 2.18
N ILE A 40 -6.75 1.98 3.45
CA ILE A 40 -7.74 1.71 4.49
C ILE A 40 -9.08 2.37 4.14
N ASP A 41 -10.18 1.67 4.33
CA ASP A 41 -11.54 2.13 4.00
C ASP A 41 -11.80 2.54 2.52
N HIS A 42 -10.87 2.24 1.62
CA HIS A 42 -11.00 2.53 0.20
C HIS A 42 -11.30 1.27 -0.62
N PRO A 43 -12.38 1.25 -1.41
CA PRO A 43 -12.68 0.12 -2.28
C PRO A 43 -11.78 0.10 -3.52
N LYS A 44 -11.75 -1.04 -4.21
CA LYS A 44 -11.09 -1.30 -5.49
C LYS A 44 -11.50 -0.33 -6.59
N SER A 45 -12.71 0.22 -6.51
CA SER A 45 -13.20 1.23 -7.46
C SER A 45 -12.40 2.54 -7.40
N SER A 46 -11.65 2.79 -6.33
CA SER A 46 -10.72 3.92 -6.26
C SER A 46 -9.61 3.84 -7.32
N TRP A 47 -9.30 2.65 -7.84
CA TRP A 47 -8.32 2.46 -8.92
C TRP A 47 -8.88 2.68 -10.32
N CYS A 48 -10.20 2.78 -10.50
CA CYS A 48 -10.81 2.89 -11.84
C CYS A 48 -10.19 4.02 -12.68
N PRO A 49 -9.98 5.25 -12.18
CA PRO A 49 -9.36 6.31 -12.96
C PRO A 49 -7.93 5.98 -13.42
N THR A 50 -7.14 5.33 -12.55
CA THR A 50 -5.77 4.89 -12.86
C THR A 50 -5.78 3.78 -13.91
N ILE A 51 -6.66 2.79 -13.76
CA ILE A 51 -6.82 1.70 -14.73
C ILE A 51 -7.26 2.27 -16.07
N ASP A 52 -8.27 3.13 -16.12
CA ASP A 52 -8.72 3.78 -17.35
C ASP A 52 -7.59 4.56 -18.02
N ALA A 53 -6.78 5.30 -17.25
CA ALA A 53 -5.61 5.99 -17.76
C ALA A 53 -4.56 5.02 -18.32
N LEU A 54 -4.35 3.86 -17.68
CA LEU A 54 -3.46 2.80 -18.13
C LEU A 54 -3.93 2.19 -19.46
N LEU A 55 -5.24 2.00 -19.62
CA LEU A 55 -5.87 1.35 -20.78
C LEU A 55 -6.07 2.25 -22.00
N LYS A 56 -6.01 3.59 -21.86
CA LYS A 56 -6.25 4.58 -22.93
C LYS A 56 -5.29 4.60 -24.14
N PRO A 57 -4.03 4.08 -24.13
CA PRO A 57 -3.18 4.09 -25.33
C PRO A 57 -3.72 3.19 -26.45
N ARG A 58 -3.65 3.66 -27.71
CA ARG A 58 -4.11 2.96 -28.93
C ARG A 58 -3.42 1.62 -29.21
N ARG A 59 -2.31 1.34 -28.52
CA ARG A 59 -1.66 0.02 -28.46
C ARG A 59 -1.39 -0.22 -26.99
N ARG A 60 -2.08 -1.19 -26.36
CA ARG A 60 -1.61 -1.71 -25.07
C ARG A 60 -0.26 -2.35 -25.35
N PRO A 61 0.88 -1.79 -24.90
CA PRO A 61 2.17 -2.41 -25.19
C PRO A 61 2.31 -3.75 -24.47
N TYR A 62 1.54 -3.96 -23.39
CA TYR A 62 1.65 -5.11 -22.52
C TYR A 62 0.37 -5.93 -22.49
N SER A 63 0.55 -7.25 -22.58
CA SER A 63 -0.44 -8.30 -22.41
C SER A 63 -0.57 -8.74 -20.94
N THR A 64 -0.21 -7.86 -19.99
CA THR A 64 -0.22 -8.20 -18.56
C THR A 64 -1.64 -8.12 -17.99
N PRO A 65 -2.15 -9.18 -17.34
CA PRO A 65 -3.42 -9.14 -16.61
C PRO A 65 -3.35 -8.21 -15.39
N PHE A 66 -4.49 -7.61 -15.05
CA PHE A 66 -4.67 -6.81 -13.83
C PHE A 66 -5.72 -7.41 -12.89
N LEU A 67 -5.51 -7.28 -11.58
CA LEU A 67 -6.45 -7.64 -10.54
C LEU A 67 -6.62 -6.48 -9.56
N ALA A 68 -7.86 -6.05 -9.34
CA ALA A 68 -8.23 -5.17 -8.25
C ALA A 68 -9.28 -5.87 -7.38
N TYR A 69 -9.21 -5.71 -6.06
CA TYR A 69 -10.07 -6.44 -5.12
C TYR A 69 -10.42 -5.60 -3.90
N ASP A 70 -11.57 -5.88 -3.28
CA ASP A 70 -11.99 -5.29 -2.01
C ASP A 70 -11.60 -6.24 -0.87
N ARG A 71 -10.90 -5.76 0.16
CA ARG A 71 -10.65 -6.56 1.38
C ARG A 71 -11.95 -6.83 2.15
N PRO A 72 -11.94 -7.75 3.14
CA PRO A 72 -13.04 -7.87 4.10
C PRO A 72 -13.45 -6.51 4.66
N GLY A 73 -14.76 -6.26 4.76
CA GLY A 73 -15.30 -4.97 5.22
C GLY A 73 -15.21 -3.80 4.22
N GLN A 74 -14.61 -4.00 3.04
CA GLN A 74 -14.54 -2.98 1.99
C GLN A 74 -15.52 -3.21 0.84
N GLY A 75 -15.95 -2.11 0.24
CA GLY A 75 -16.63 -2.08 -1.06
C GLY A 75 -17.79 -3.07 -1.16
N THR A 76 -17.68 -4.04 -2.07
CA THR A 76 -18.72 -5.04 -2.31
C THR A 76 -18.33 -6.44 -1.85
N THR A 77 -17.26 -6.60 -1.06
CA THR A 77 -16.91 -7.89 -0.45
C THR A 77 -18.01 -8.34 0.50
N ILE A 78 -18.39 -9.63 0.41
CA ILE A 78 -19.44 -10.22 1.23
C ILE A 78 -18.81 -10.88 2.45
N GLY A 79 -19.51 -10.82 3.58
CA GLY A 79 -19.01 -11.32 4.85
C GLY A 79 -18.32 -10.22 5.64
N ARG A 80 -18.23 -10.43 6.94
CA ARG A 80 -17.51 -9.56 7.85
C ARG A 80 -16.66 -10.42 8.77
N ASN A 81 -15.56 -9.81 9.12
CA ASN A 81 -14.70 -10.12 10.23
C ASN A 81 -15.50 -10.37 11.52
N GLN A 82 -15.31 -11.55 12.14
CA GLN A 82 -15.82 -11.85 13.48
C GLN A 82 -14.76 -11.47 14.51
N ASP A 83 -15.15 -10.79 15.59
CA ASP A 83 -14.22 -10.36 16.63
C ASP A 83 -13.38 -11.53 17.18
N VAL A 84 -12.11 -11.26 17.47
CA VAL A 84 -11.18 -12.21 18.10
C VAL A 84 -10.79 -11.71 19.49
N PRO A 85 -10.63 -12.60 20.50
CA PRO A 85 -10.38 -12.18 21.89
C PRO A 85 -9.11 -11.35 22.11
N GLU A 86 -8.09 -11.54 21.27
CA GLU A 86 -6.76 -10.94 21.41
C GLU A 86 -6.68 -9.51 20.87
N ARG A 87 -7.76 -8.99 20.27
CA ARG A 87 -7.79 -7.68 19.61
C ARG A 87 -8.97 -6.84 20.11
N PRO A 88 -8.91 -5.50 20.00
CA PRO A 88 -10.05 -4.65 20.36
C PRO A 88 -11.30 -5.03 19.55
N GLN A 89 -12.48 -4.78 20.13
CA GLN A 89 -13.75 -5.07 19.45
C GLN A 89 -13.83 -4.33 18.09
N GLY A 90 -14.25 -5.03 17.04
CA GLY A 90 -14.30 -4.51 15.68
C GLY A 90 -12.99 -4.64 14.90
N HIS A 91 -11.94 -5.22 15.49
CA HIS A 91 -10.60 -5.37 14.89
C HIS A 91 -10.22 -6.84 14.64
N ALA A 92 -11.03 -7.56 13.86
CA ALA A 92 -10.83 -9.01 13.74
C ALA A 92 -9.63 -9.46 12.91
N ARG A 93 -9.14 -8.65 11.96
CA ARG A 93 -8.04 -9.00 11.05
C ARG A 93 -6.95 -7.97 11.13
N ASP A 94 -5.70 -8.38 11.09
CA ASP A 94 -4.57 -7.46 10.95
C ASP A 94 -4.02 -7.42 9.51
N CYS A 95 -2.90 -6.72 9.33
CA CYS A 95 -2.26 -6.61 8.01
C CYS A 95 -1.63 -7.93 7.53
N LEU A 96 -1.27 -8.84 8.44
CA LEU A 96 -0.74 -10.16 8.10
C LEU A 96 -1.88 -11.07 7.63
N ASP A 97 -3.02 -11.04 8.33
CA ASP A 97 -4.24 -11.73 7.88
C ASP A 97 -4.65 -11.29 6.47
N ALA A 98 -4.54 -9.99 6.18
CA ALA A 98 -4.81 -9.43 4.85
C ALA A 98 -3.77 -9.86 3.79
N ALA A 99 -2.50 -10.09 4.17
CA ALA A 99 -1.47 -10.61 3.28
C ALA A 99 -1.74 -12.10 2.93
N HIS A 100 -2.16 -12.89 3.91
CA HIS A 100 -2.61 -14.27 3.66
C HIS A 100 -3.88 -14.32 2.79
N ASP A 101 -4.85 -13.42 2.97
CA ASP A 101 -6.02 -13.33 2.09
C ASP A 101 -5.61 -13.02 0.65
N LEU A 102 -4.62 -12.14 0.49
CA LEU A 102 -4.05 -11.81 -0.81
C LEU A 102 -3.37 -13.02 -1.45
N ARG A 103 -2.69 -13.88 -0.68
CA ARG A 103 -2.13 -15.14 -1.19
C ARG A 103 -3.20 -16.08 -1.72
N GLU A 104 -4.24 -16.34 -0.94
CA GLU A 104 -5.35 -17.20 -1.36
C GLU A 104 -6.05 -16.65 -2.62
N LEU A 105 -6.20 -15.32 -2.69
CA LEU A 105 -6.76 -14.65 -3.86
C LEU A 105 -5.89 -14.86 -5.10
N ILE A 106 -4.57 -14.68 -4.99
CA ILE A 106 -3.62 -14.85 -6.09
C ILE A 106 -3.59 -16.31 -6.55
N GLU A 107 -3.58 -17.28 -5.63
CA GLU A 107 -3.69 -18.71 -5.95
C GLU A 107 -4.97 -19.02 -6.73
N TYR A 108 -6.11 -18.50 -6.26
CA TYR A 108 -7.39 -18.72 -6.92
C TYR A 108 -7.41 -18.11 -8.33
N VAL A 109 -6.95 -16.87 -8.49
CA VAL A 109 -6.90 -16.18 -9.79
C VAL A 109 -5.89 -16.85 -10.74
N GLY A 110 -4.72 -17.25 -10.23
CA GLY A 110 -3.72 -18.01 -10.96
C GLY A 110 -4.33 -19.24 -11.59
N LYS A 111 -4.98 -20.09 -10.80
CA LYS A 111 -5.61 -21.32 -11.27
C LYS A 111 -6.73 -21.08 -12.28
N THR A 112 -7.68 -20.22 -11.91
CA THR A 112 -8.95 -20.12 -12.64
C THR A 112 -8.93 -19.19 -13.85
N ARG A 113 -8.00 -18.23 -13.89
CA ARG A 113 -7.94 -17.20 -14.94
C ARG A 113 -6.64 -17.20 -15.72
N LEU A 114 -5.54 -17.66 -15.11
CA LEU A 114 -4.23 -17.73 -15.75
C LEU A 114 -3.81 -19.16 -16.12
N GLY A 115 -4.48 -20.19 -15.59
CA GLY A 115 -4.14 -21.59 -15.84
C GLY A 115 -2.86 -22.03 -15.14
N ILE A 116 -2.48 -21.35 -14.04
CA ILE A 116 -1.31 -21.68 -13.22
C ILE A 116 -1.80 -22.48 -12.03
N ASP A 117 -1.33 -23.72 -11.90
CA ASP A 117 -1.69 -24.56 -10.76
C ASP A 117 -1.14 -24.00 -9.45
N ARG A 118 -1.77 -24.40 -8.33
CA ARG A 118 -1.43 -23.87 -7.00
C ARG A 118 0.04 -24.11 -6.65
N GLU A 119 0.56 -25.29 -6.98
CA GLU A 119 1.95 -25.67 -6.72
C GLU A 119 2.95 -24.82 -7.52
N ASP A 120 2.49 -24.22 -8.63
CA ASP A 120 3.31 -23.39 -9.51
C ASP A 120 3.04 -21.89 -9.33
N VAL A 121 2.21 -21.48 -8.35
CA VAL A 121 1.83 -20.07 -8.17
C VAL A 121 3.05 -19.18 -7.89
N ASP A 122 4.11 -19.72 -7.28
CA ASP A 122 5.34 -18.96 -7.02
C ASP A 122 6.15 -18.65 -8.29
N SER A 123 5.82 -19.30 -9.41
CA SER A 123 6.37 -18.98 -10.73
C SER A 123 5.70 -17.76 -11.37
N LEU A 124 4.53 -17.34 -10.86
CA LEU A 124 3.84 -16.14 -11.31
C LEU A 124 4.57 -14.92 -10.75
N GLY A 125 5.15 -14.10 -11.62
CA GLY A 125 5.66 -12.80 -11.25
C GLY A 125 4.53 -11.89 -10.77
N ILE A 126 4.76 -11.16 -9.68
CA ILE A 126 3.75 -10.25 -9.13
C ILE A 126 4.26 -8.82 -9.15
N VAL A 127 3.45 -7.93 -9.70
CA VAL A 127 3.63 -6.48 -9.57
C VAL A 127 2.57 -5.92 -8.64
N PHE A 128 2.98 -5.36 -7.50
CA PHE A 128 2.05 -4.68 -6.60
C PHE A 128 1.97 -3.19 -6.91
N VAL A 129 0.75 -2.68 -7.01
CA VAL A 129 0.44 -1.24 -7.00
C VAL A 129 -0.34 -0.97 -5.73
N ALA A 130 0.32 -0.40 -4.72
CA ALA A 130 -0.19 -0.36 -3.36
C ALA A 130 -0.27 1.07 -2.84
N SER A 131 -1.38 1.43 -2.20
CA SER A 131 -1.57 2.74 -1.59
C SER A 131 -1.76 2.63 -0.07
N SER A 132 -1.15 3.56 0.69
CA SER A 132 -1.36 3.68 2.13
C SER A 132 -1.08 2.35 2.86
N ILE A 133 -2.04 1.82 3.64
CA ILE A 133 -1.93 0.51 4.33
C ILE A 133 -1.65 -0.66 3.37
N GLY A 134 -2.03 -0.55 2.10
CA GLY A 134 -1.73 -1.55 1.08
C GLY A 134 -0.23 -1.80 0.91
N VAL A 135 0.61 -0.78 1.18
CA VAL A 135 2.08 -0.93 1.12
C VAL A 135 2.59 -1.86 2.21
N ALA A 136 2.04 -1.74 3.43
CA ALA A 136 2.36 -2.64 4.52
C ALA A 136 1.96 -4.10 4.20
N ILE A 137 0.76 -4.29 3.66
CA ILE A 137 0.27 -5.61 3.23
C ILE A 137 1.17 -6.21 2.14
N ALA A 138 1.60 -5.41 1.16
CA ALA A 138 2.54 -5.86 0.13
C ALA A 138 3.89 -6.31 0.72
N ARG A 139 4.41 -5.57 1.72
CA ARG A 139 5.66 -5.91 2.40
C ARG A 139 5.55 -7.20 3.21
N LEU A 140 4.45 -7.40 3.93
CA LEU A 140 4.19 -8.63 4.67
C LEU A 140 4.05 -9.83 3.74
N TYR A 141 3.31 -9.68 2.64
CA TYR A 141 3.22 -10.70 1.60
C TYR A 141 4.60 -11.08 1.06
N ALA A 142 5.46 -10.09 0.78
CA ALA A 142 6.81 -10.31 0.29
C ALA A 142 7.69 -11.11 1.26
N ALA A 143 7.52 -10.86 2.57
CA ALA A 143 8.28 -11.52 3.62
C ALA A 143 7.90 -13.00 3.75
N GLU A 144 6.62 -13.34 3.61
CA GLU A 144 6.14 -14.74 3.68
C GLU A 144 6.30 -15.51 2.37
N HIS A 145 6.30 -14.79 1.24
CA HIS A 145 6.41 -15.37 -0.10
C HIS A 145 7.59 -14.75 -0.88
N PRO A 146 8.83 -14.92 -0.40
CA PRO A 146 9.99 -14.38 -1.10
C PRO A 146 10.12 -15.00 -2.49
N ARG A 147 10.72 -14.27 -3.41
CA ARG A 147 10.94 -14.61 -4.82
C ARG A 147 9.70 -14.58 -5.72
N THR A 148 8.56 -14.08 -5.25
CA THR A 148 7.34 -13.98 -6.07
C THR A 148 7.13 -12.58 -6.69
N ILE A 149 7.62 -11.54 -6.01
CA ILE A 149 7.42 -10.15 -6.43
C ILE A 149 8.48 -9.74 -7.44
N THR A 150 8.05 -9.28 -8.61
CA THR A 150 8.91 -8.72 -9.67
C THR A 150 8.98 -7.20 -9.64
N GLY A 151 7.95 -6.52 -9.10
CA GLY A 151 7.99 -5.08 -8.91
C GLY A 151 6.94 -4.52 -7.96
N CYS A 152 7.21 -3.33 -7.44
CA CYS A 152 6.34 -2.60 -6.53
C CYS A 152 6.26 -1.12 -6.92
N LEU A 153 5.03 -0.60 -6.93
CA LEU A 153 4.73 0.83 -6.93
C LEU A 153 4.01 1.18 -5.63
N PHE A 154 4.71 1.87 -4.73
CA PHE A 154 4.18 2.28 -3.43
C PHE A 154 3.74 3.74 -3.48
N LEU A 155 2.48 3.99 -3.15
CA LEU A 155 1.84 5.30 -3.17
C LEU A 155 1.49 5.72 -1.74
N ASP A 156 2.22 6.70 -1.24
CA ASP A 156 2.03 7.36 0.05
C ASP A 156 1.63 6.40 1.16
N SER A 157 2.57 5.53 1.52
CA SER A 157 2.43 4.51 2.54
C SER A 157 1.99 5.11 3.87
N THR A 158 1.21 4.33 4.63
CA THR A 158 1.14 4.56 6.07
C THR A 158 2.50 4.31 6.72
N LEU A 159 2.76 4.93 7.87
CA LEU A 159 3.97 4.74 8.66
C LEU A 159 3.88 3.40 9.41
N ALA A 160 4.24 2.30 8.76
CA ALA A 160 4.08 0.96 9.35
C ALA A 160 4.93 0.76 10.62
N SER A 161 6.04 1.48 10.74
CA SER A 161 6.96 1.41 11.88
C SER A 161 6.62 2.37 13.03
N SER A 162 5.45 3.01 13.00
CA SER A 162 5.06 4.03 13.97
C SER A 162 3.57 3.97 14.29
N ASP A 163 3.19 4.49 15.44
CA ASP A 163 1.80 4.76 15.81
C ASP A 163 1.25 6.05 15.17
N THR A 164 2.06 6.75 14.35
CA THR A 164 1.77 8.06 13.72
C THR A 164 1.66 9.23 14.72
N ILE A 165 1.69 8.97 16.04
CA ILE A 165 1.61 10.00 17.09
C ILE A 165 3.00 10.30 17.64
N SER A 166 3.79 9.27 17.87
CA SER A 166 5.14 9.33 18.44
C SER A 166 6.16 9.97 17.50
N ILE A 167 5.75 10.36 16.29
CA ILE A 167 6.54 11.22 15.39
C ILE A 167 6.56 12.68 15.85
N TYR A 168 5.60 13.08 16.69
CA TYR A 168 5.56 14.39 17.33
C TYR A 168 6.19 14.29 18.72
N PRO A 169 6.98 15.28 19.17
CA PRO A 169 7.50 15.32 20.54
C PRO A 169 6.38 15.15 21.57
N ASP A 170 6.67 14.43 22.66
CA ASP A 170 5.74 14.27 23.76
C ASP A 170 5.68 15.57 24.59
N PRO A 171 4.55 16.30 24.60
CA PRO A 171 4.42 17.56 25.33
C PRO A 171 4.60 17.41 26.85
N HIS A 172 4.56 16.18 27.38
CA HIS A 172 4.72 15.89 28.80
C HIS A 172 6.06 15.21 29.12
N ALA A 173 6.98 15.13 28.16
CA ALA A 173 8.32 14.58 28.40
C ALA A 173 9.06 15.40 29.48
N PRO A 174 9.68 14.74 30.48
CA PRO A 174 10.46 15.45 31.49
C PRO A 174 11.57 16.30 30.87
N GLY A 175 11.57 17.59 31.15
CA GLY A 175 12.60 18.52 30.68
C GLY A 175 12.35 19.14 29.31
N LEU A 176 11.23 18.84 28.63
CA LEU A 176 10.83 19.58 27.44
C LEU A 176 10.42 21.01 27.84
N THR A 177 11.06 22.00 27.23
CA THR A 177 10.74 23.43 27.37
C THR A 177 10.25 23.98 26.03
N GLU A 178 9.53 25.12 26.05
CA GLU A 178 9.10 25.77 24.80
C GLU A 178 10.27 26.21 23.92
N GLU A 179 11.45 26.46 24.51
CA GLU A 179 12.67 26.81 23.78
C GLU A 179 13.21 25.65 22.93
N ASP A 180 12.87 24.40 23.29
CA ASP A 180 13.23 23.20 22.53
C ASP A 180 12.35 23.01 21.29
N LEU A 181 11.22 23.72 21.21
CA LEU A 181 10.26 23.60 20.13
C LEU A 181 10.66 24.46 18.93
N LEU A 182 10.62 23.87 17.74
CA LEU A 182 11.08 24.52 16.52
C LEU A 182 9.99 25.38 15.90
N ASN A 183 10.40 26.46 15.23
CA ASN A 183 9.54 27.31 14.38
C ASN A 183 8.23 27.78 15.06
N GLY A 184 8.32 28.14 16.34
CA GLY A 184 7.20 28.69 17.10
C GLY A 184 6.07 27.69 17.33
N VAL A 185 6.35 26.40 17.28
CA VAL A 185 5.43 25.37 17.78
C VAL A 185 5.31 25.50 19.29
N THR A 186 4.09 25.45 19.81
CA THR A 186 3.82 25.47 21.26
C THR A 186 3.53 24.07 21.79
N VAL A 187 3.61 23.89 23.11
CA VAL A 187 3.19 22.65 23.79
C VAL A 187 1.72 22.34 23.47
N GLN A 188 0.87 23.36 23.45
CA GLN A 188 -0.55 23.21 23.12
C GLN A 188 -0.77 22.72 21.68
N ASP A 189 0.06 23.17 20.74
CA ASP A 189 -0.02 22.72 19.36
C ASP A 189 0.32 21.23 19.24
N LEU A 190 1.31 20.75 20.00
CA LEU A 190 1.68 19.33 20.08
C LEU A 190 0.57 18.48 20.72
N GLU A 191 -0.01 18.93 21.82
CA GLU A 191 -1.15 18.25 22.47
C GLU A 191 -2.33 18.12 21.50
N LEU A 192 -2.66 19.21 20.79
CA LEU A 192 -3.72 19.23 19.81
C LEU A 192 -3.43 18.26 18.67
N ALA A 193 -2.22 18.31 18.09
CA ALA A 193 -1.83 17.44 16.99
C ALA A 193 -1.91 15.96 17.38
N ARG A 194 -1.28 15.58 18.51
CA ARG A 194 -1.27 14.20 19.03
C ARG A 194 -2.69 13.71 19.34
N SER A 195 -3.52 14.53 19.96
CA SER A 195 -4.92 14.18 20.27
C SER A 195 -5.76 13.96 19.00
N ARG A 196 -5.63 14.84 18.00
CA ARG A 196 -6.43 14.76 16.76
C ARG A 196 -5.99 13.60 15.88
N LEU A 197 -4.68 13.41 15.72
CA LEU A 197 -4.14 12.29 14.95
C LEU A 197 -4.41 10.96 15.64
N GLY A 198 -4.29 10.88 16.97
CA GLY A 198 -4.54 9.65 17.69
C GLY A 198 -5.98 9.15 17.60
N ARG A 199 -6.95 10.03 17.35
CA ARG A 199 -8.35 9.60 17.12
C ARG A 199 -8.57 8.94 15.76
N VAL A 200 -7.74 9.26 14.77
CA VAL A 200 -7.96 8.88 13.37
C VAL A 200 -6.95 7.84 12.91
N TYR A 201 -5.68 8.03 13.25
CA TYR A 201 -4.56 7.29 12.69
C TYR A 201 -3.86 6.36 13.68
N HIS A 202 -4.18 6.41 14.97
CA HIS A 202 -3.59 5.49 15.95
C HIS A 202 -3.83 4.03 15.52
N PRO A 203 -2.88 3.12 15.77
CA PRO A 203 -3.02 1.71 15.38
C PRO A 203 -4.29 1.01 15.88
N GLU A 204 -4.84 1.49 17.00
CA GLU A 204 -6.09 0.99 17.60
C GLU A 204 -7.34 1.79 17.20
N SER A 205 -7.22 2.82 16.36
CA SER A 205 -8.39 3.58 15.91
C SER A 205 -9.30 2.70 15.04
N PRO A 206 -10.61 2.66 15.33
CA PRO A 206 -11.57 1.86 14.56
C PRO A 206 -11.68 2.38 13.13
N ASN A 207 -11.95 1.47 12.21
CA ASN A 207 -12.17 1.75 10.79
C ASN A 207 -13.29 0.86 10.25
N LYS A 208 -13.84 1.21 9.09
CA LYS A 208 -15.02 0.53 8.55
C LYS A 208 -14.71 -0.89 8.08
N GLU A 209 -13.47 -1.13 7.66
CA GLU A 209 -12.99 -2.46 7.26
C GLU A 209 -12.75 -3.42 8.44
N GLY A 210 -12.63 -2.90 9.66
CA GLY A 210 -12.30 -3.67 10.86
C GLY A 210 -10.87 -4.23 10.83
N LEU A 211 -9.95 -3.52 10.16
CA LEU A 211 -8.54 -3.87 10.06
C LEU A 211 -7.80 -3.35 11.30
N TRP A 212 -7.15 -4.24 12.03
CA TRP A 212 -6.28 -3.90 13.14
C TRP A 212 -4.89 -3.51 12.64
N ARG A 213 -4.33 -2.47 13.23
CA ARG A 213 -2.97 -2.00 12.92
C ARG A 213 -2.05 -2.06 14.14
N GLY A 214 -2.55 -2.50 15.31
CA GLY A 214 -1.86 -2.45 16.60
C GLY A 214 -0.50 -3.13 16.62
N ASN A 215 -0.37 -4.28 15.94
CA ASN A 215 0.89 -5.02 15.84
C ASN A 215 1.76 -4.61 14.63
N LEU A 216 1.34 -3.63 13.83
CA LEU A 216 2.04 -3.30 12.59
C LEU A 216 3.49 -2.83 12.82
N PRO A 217 3.79 -2.01 13.83
CA PRO A 217 5.18 -1.65 14.15
C PRO A 217 6.04 -2.82 14.59
N GLU A 218 5.46 -3.87 15.19
CA GLU A 218 6.19 -5.09 15.55
C GLU A 218 6.49 -5.94 14.31
N LEU A 219 5.55 -6.01 13.36
CA LEU A 219 5.70 -6.76 12.13
C LEU A 219 6.64 -6.06 11.12
N LEU A 220 6.61 -4.73 11.06
CA LEU A 220 7.42 -3.90 10.15
C LEU A 220 8.09 -2.73 10.90
N PRO A 221 9.05 -3.02 11.79
CA PRO A 221 9.66 -2.01 12.68
C PRO A 221 10.56 -1.00 11.97
N TYR A 222 10.97 -1.28 10.75
CA TYR A 222 11.85 -0.40 9.97
C TYR A 222 11.19 -0.07 8.64
N SER A 223 11.48 1.11 8.08
CA SER A 223 11.00 1.50 6.75
C SER A 223 11.71 0.75 5.62
N ASP A 224 12.94 0.31 5.84
CA ASP A 224 13.80 -0.35 4.84
C ASP A 224 14.08 -1.84 5.11
N ALA A 225 13.36 -2.46 6.05
CA ALA A 225 13.45 -3.90 6.31
C ALA A 225 12.08 -4.54 6.59
N PRO A 226 11.88 -5.83 6.29
CA PRO A 226 12.82 -6.74 5.62
C PRO A 226 13.05 -6.36 4.15
N GLN A 227 14.22 -6.71 3.62
CA GLN A 227 14.54 -6.51 2.21
C GLN A 227 13.62 -7.36 1.33
N LEU A 228 13.18 -6.80 0.20
CA LEU A 228 12.38 -7.55 -0.76
C LEU A 228 13.29 -8.46 -1.58
N VAL A 229 12.97 -9.75 -1.59
CA VAL A 229 13.70 -10.77 -2.35
C VAL A 229 12.86 -11.13 -3.58
N GLY A 230 13.32 -10.75 -4.78
CA GLY A 230 12.64 -11.06 -6.04
C GLY A 230 13.07 -12.40 -6.65
N PRO A 231 12.38 -12.87 -7.71
CA PRO A 231 12.71 -14.14 -8.39
C PRO A 231 14.07 -14.14 -9.09
N GLY A 232 14.67 -12.97 -9.33
CA GLY A 232 15.90 -12.82 -10.10
C GLY A 232 16.83 -11.75 -9.52
N PRO A 233 18.07 -11.67 -10.03
CA PRO A 233 19.09 -10.78 -9.48
C PRO A 233 18.75 -9.28 -9.62
N ARG A 234 17.87 -8.95 -10.57
CA ARG A 234 17.40 -7.60 -10.91
C ARG A 234 15.94 -7.34 -10.52
N THR A 235 15.37 -8.15 -9.62
CA THR A 235 14.03 -7.95 -9.07
C THR A 235 14.04 -7.97 -7.53
N PRO A 236 13.08 -7.29 -6.86
CA PRO A 236 12.01 -6.48 -7.45
C PRO A 236 12.43 -5.04 -7.75
N TYR A 237 11.89 -4.48 -8.82
CA TYR A 237 11.95 -3.02 -9.02
C TYR A 237 11.03 -2.31 -8.04
N VAL A 238 11.50 -1.26 -7.38
CA VAL A 238 10.67 -0.50 -6.41
C VAL A 238 10.62 0.97 -6.83
N THR A 239 9.42 1.50 -6.98
CA THR A 239 9.16 2.94 -7.09
C THR A 239 8.31 3.38 -5.91
N VAL A 240 8.72 4.46 -5.25
CA VAL A 240 7.99 5.06 -4.13
C VAL A 240 7.58 6.47 -4.52
N ILE A 241 6.29 6.78 -4.34
CA ILE A 241 5.73 8.10 -4.57
C ILE A 241 5.11 8.58 -3.26
N GLN A 242 5.52 9.74 -2.78
CA GLN A 242 4.87 10.41 -1.66
C GLN A 242 3.95 11.55 -2.14
N HIS A 243 3.03 11.95 -1.27
CA HIS A 243 2.19 13.13 -1.49
C HIS A 243 3.01 14.42 -1.59
N ASP A 244 2.37 15.53 -1.98
CA ASP A 244 2.96 16.87 -1.90
C ASP A 244 2.89 17.40 -0.46
N PRO A 245 4.04 17.60 0.24
CA PRO A 245 4.06 18.02 1.64
C PRO A 245 3.32 19.33 1.89
N VAL A 246 3.40 20.27 0.94
CA VAL A 246 2.77 21.58 1.05
C VAL A 246 1.25 21.46 0.97
N LEU A 247 0.75 20.55 0.13
CA LEU A 247 -0.68 20.30 0.02
C LEU A 247 -1.19 19.50 1.22
N ASN A 248 -0.47 18.47 1.64
CA ASN A 248 -0.87 17.61 2.76
C ASN A 248 -0.97 18.39 4.06
N THR A 249 0.02 19.22 4.39
CA THR A 249 -0.02 20.16 5.53
C THR A 249 -1.27 21.04 5.49
N LYS A 250 -1.62 21.61 4.32
CA LYS A 250 -2.84 22.42 4.18
C LYS A 250 -4.12 21.60 4.40
N GLN A 251 -4.15 20.36 3.92
CA GLN A 251 -5.28 19.46 4.11
C GLN A 251 -5.44 19.07 5.58
N TRP A 252 -4.36 18.75 6.27
CA TRP A 252 -4.37 18.38 7.69
C TRP A 252 -4.82 19.54 8.57
N ALA A 253 -4.33 20.75 8.29
CA ALA A 253 -4.80 21.96 8.98
C ALA A 253 -6.30 22.18 8.77
N LYS A 254 -6.82 21.94 7.57
CA LYS A 254 -8.24 22.10 7.27
C LYS A 254 -9.12 21.01 7.87
N LEU A 255 -8.69 19.75 7.80
CA LEU A 255 -9.52 18.58 8.14
C LEU A 255 -9.44 18.23 9.63
N LEU A 256 -8.26 18.38 10.24
CA LEU A 256 -7.99 17.97 11.61
C LEU A 256 -7.74 19.15 12.55
N GLY A 257 -7.60 20.36 12.01
CA GLY A 257 -7.29 21.56 12.81
C GLY A 257 -5.86 21.56 13.33
N ILE A 258 -4.96 20.78 12.73
CA ILE A 258 -3.56 20.70 13.15
C ILE A 258 -2.82 21.95 12.64
N PRO A 259 -2.12 22.71 13.50
CA PRO A 259 -1.34 23.86 13.05
C PRO A 259 -0.31 23.46 11.99
N LYS A 260 -0.21 24.26 10.93
CA LYS A 260 0.61 23.91 9.76
C LYS A 260 2.08 23.71 10.11
N ASN A 261 2.62 24.59 10.96
CA ASN A 261 4.01 24.52 11.42
C ASN A 261 4.32 23.20 12.14
N VAL A 262 3.37 22.62 12.89
CA VAL A 262 3.57 21.31 13.53
C VAL A 262 3.75 20.20 12.50
N SER A 263 2.89 20.17 11.47
CA SER A 263 3.03 19.22 10.37
C SER A 263 4.33 19.44 9.58
N GLU A 264 4.66 20.69 9.24
CA GLU A 264 5.86 21.04 8.46
C GLU A 264 7.17 20.68 9.19
N VAL A 265 7.20 20.81 10.51
CA VAL A 265 8.41 20.61 11.32
C VAL A 265 8.60 19.15 11.71
N TYR A 266 7.54 18.46 12.12
CA TYR A 266 7.64 17.13 12.71
C TYR A 266 7.02 16.04 11.82
N GLY A 267 5.86 16.31 11.25
CA GLY A 267 5.11 15.32 10.45
C GLY A 267 5.76 15.02 9.10
N GLU A 268 5.86 16.04 8.25
CA GLU A 268 6.34 15.92 6.86
C GLU A 268 7.78 15.40 6.75
N PRO A 269 8.74 15.84 7.60
CA PRO A 269 10.10 15.31 7.55
C PRO A 269 10.15 13.82 7.91
N PHE A 270 9.45 13.40 8.96
CA PHE A 270 9.38 11.99 9.35
C PHE A 270 8.71 11.14 8.26
N TRP A 271 7.62 11.65 7.68
CA TRP A 271 6.92 10.98 6.59
C TRP A 271 7.82 10.81 5.36
N THR A 272 8.59 11.85 5.02
CA THR A 272 9.56 11.82 3.92
C THR A 272 10.67 10.81 4.19
N GLU A 273 11.28 10.84 5.38
CA GLU A 273 12.33 9.89 5.77
C GLU A 273 11.84 8.43 5.69
N TYR A 274 10.61 8.17 6.15
CA TYR A 274 10.00 6.85 6.05
C TYR A 274 9.86 6.41 4.57
N HIS A 275 9.42 7.30 3.69
CA HIS A 275 9.28 7.00 2.25
C HIS A 275 10.63 6.83 1.55
N GLU A 276 11.64 7.61 1.93
CA GLU A 276 13.02 7.39 1.47
C GLU A 276 13.52 6.02 1.91
N GLY A 277 13.20 5.59 3.13
CA GLY A 277 13.45 4.24 3.64
C GLY A 277 12.84 3.15 2.76
N LEU A 278 11.57 3.29 2.36
CA LEU A 278 10.91 2.32 1.47
C LEU A 278 11.67 2.13 0.14
N THR A 279 12.35 3.16 -0.38
CA THR A 279 13.16 3.00 -1.61
C THR A 279 14.34 2.04 -1.42
N ARG A 280 14.81 1.87 -0.18
CA ARG A 280 15.93 1.00 0.19
C ARG A 280 15.52 -0.44 0.46
N LEU A 281 14.24 -0.78 0.31
CA LEU A 281 13.75 -2.17 0.37
C LEU A 281 14.29 -3.05 -0.77
N THR A 282 14.93 -2.45 -1.78
CA THR A 282 15.59 -3.16 -2.89
C THR A 282 16.96 -2.54 -3.20
N LYS A 283 17.72 -3.19 -4.09
CA LYS A 283 19.08 -2.77 -4.45
C LYS A 283 19.08 -1.41 -5.18
N PRO A 284 20.14 -0.59 -5.02
CA PRO A 284 20.22 0.74 -5.64
C PRO A 284 20.03 0.78 -7.16
N GLN A 285 20.39 -0.28 -7.88
CA GLN A 285 20.30 -0.36 -9.34
C GLN A 285 18.87 -0.58 -9.85
N ILE A 286 17.97 -1.04 -8.98
CA ILE A 286 16.59 -1.44 -9.34
C ILE A 286 15.54 -0.68 -8.53
N ARG A 287 15.96 0.34 -7.76
CA ARG A 287 15.03 1.31 -7.16
C ARG A 287 14.93 2.57 -8.01
N THR A 288 13.75 3.15 -8.04
CA THR A 288 13.57 4.57 -8.37
C THR A 288 13.70 5.36 -7.06
N GLY A 289 14.40 6.49 -7.09
CA GLY A 289 14.42 7.41 -5.94
C GLY A 289 13.01 7.88 -5.57
N LEU A 290 12.89 8.56 -4.44
CA LEU A 290 11.59 9.06 -3.96
C LEU A 290 11.02 10.10 -4.93
N ILE A 291 9.79 9.88 -5.39
CA ILE A 291 9.05 10.81 -6.25
C ILE A 291 8.06 11.59 -5.38
N VAL A 292 8.04 12.91 -5.53
CA VAL A 292 7.00 13.77 -4.92
C VAL A 292 5.89 14.03 -5.95
N ALA A 293 4.68 13.57 -5.66
CA ALA A 293 3.50 13.81 -6.49
C ALA A 293 2.97 15.24 -6.26
N LYS A 294 3.58 16.22 -6.94
CA LYS A 294 3.20 17.65 -6.83
C LYS A 294 1.70 17.85 -7.05
N GLY A 295 1.05 18.55 -6.12
CA GLY A 295 -0.39 18.81 -6.17
C GLY A 295 -1.29 17.64 -5.77
N CYS A 296 -0.74 16.51 -5.32
CA CYS A 296 -1.51 15.37 -4.79
C CYS A 296 -1.47 15.33 -3.25
N GLY A 297 -2.59 14.99 -2.63
CA GLY A 297 -2.63 14.59 -1.23
C GLY A 297 -2.39 13.09 -1.06
N HIS A 298 -2.87 12.53 0.06
CA HIS A 298 -2.67 11.11 0.41
C HIS A 298 -3.15 10.11 -0.65
N LEU A 299 -4.21 10.47 -1.40
CA LEU A 299 -4.82 9.59 -2.41
C LEU A 299 -4.29 9.90 -3.81
N ILE A 300 -2.99 9.69 -4.03
CA ILE A 300 -2.28 10.02 -5.28
C ILE A 300 -2.99 9.43 -6.52
N HIS A 301 -3.45 8.18 -6.44
CA HIS A 301 -4.15 7.51 -7.55
C HIS A 301 -5.51 8.11 -7.91
N LYS A 302 -6.09 8.89 -7.00
CA LYS A 302 -7.33 9.65 -7.23
C LYS A 302 -7.01 11.06 -7.74
N ASP A 303 -6.00 11.70 -7.15
CA ASP A 303 -5.62 13.08 -7.46
C ASP A 303 -4.89 13.19 -8.82
N ASP A 304 -3.96 12.27 -9.11
CA ASP A 304 -3.30 12.13 -10.40
C ASP A 304 -3.22 10.67 -10.87
N PRO A 305 -4.30 10.11 -11.43
CA PRO A 305 -4.30 8.77 -12.00
C PRO A 305 -3.37 8.62 -13.22
N ARG A 306 -2.96 9.71 -13.87
CA ARG A 306 -2.10 9.66 -15.06
C ARG A 306 -0.64 9.46 -14.65
N LEU A 307 -0.20 10.11 -13.58
CA LEU A 307 1.10 9.87 -12.96
C LEU A 307 1.24 8.40 -12.58
N VAL A 308 0.29 7.86 -11.83
CA VAL A 308 0.32 6.45 -11.40
C VAL A 308 0.33 5.50 -12.61
N ALA A 309 -0.52 5.74 -13.61
CA ALA A 309 -0.52 4.93 -14.83
C ALA A 309 0.81 5.03 -15.62
N SER A 310 1.46 6.18 -15.62
CA SER A 310 2.78 6.38 -16.23
C SER A 310 3.86 5.56 -15.51
N GLU A 311 3.90 5.61 -14.18
CA GLU A 311 4.86 4.86 -13.38
C GLU A 311 4.66 3.35 -13.47
N ILE A 312 3.41 2.88 -13.57
CA ILE A 312 3.12 1.46 -13.87
C ILE A 312 3.73 1.06 -15.22
N ARG A 313 3.57 1.86 -16.28
CA ARG A 313 4.17 1.55 -17.58
C ARG A 313 5.69 1.56 -17.52
N GLY A 314 6.29 2.54 -16.86
CA GLY A 314 7.73 2.62 -16.69
C GLY A 314 8.29 1.40 -15.94
N LEU A 315 7.56 0.88 -14.95
CA LEU A 315 7.90 -0.36 -14.26
C LEU A 315 7.84 -1.58 -15.20
N LEU A 316 6.76 -1.70 -15.99
CA LEU A 316 6.60 -2.80 -16.95
C LEU A 316 7.64 -2.76 -18.08
N ASP A 317 8.02 -1.56 -18.54
CA ASP A 317 9.11 -1.37 -19.51
C ASP A 317 10.48 -1.82 -18.98
N LYS A 318 10.74 -1.63 -17.68
CA LYS A 318 11.98 -2.12 -17.06
C LYS A 318 11.99 -3.64 -17.00
N LEU A 319 10.87 -4.24 -16.64
CA LEU A 319 10.72 -5.70 -16.55
C LEU A 319 10.79 -6.38 -17.93
N SER A 320 10.20 -5.81 -18.98
CA SER A 320 10.26 -6.42 -20.33
C SER A 320 11.66 -6.39 -20.96
N ARG A 321 12.57 -5.56 -20.46
CA ARG A 321 13.96 -5.45 -20.95
C ARG A 321 14.94 -6.29 -20.15
N ASP A 322 14.50 -6.86 -19.05
CA ASP A 322 15.35 -7.61 -18.15
C ASP A 322 15.17 -9.10 -18.44
N GLU A 323 16.17 -9.69 -19.11
CA GLU A 323 16.21 -11.12 -19.50
C GLU A 323 15.97 -12.10 -18.33
N GLY A 324 16.07 -11.65 -17.08
CA GLY A 324 15.80 -12.45 -15.87
C GLY A 324 14.39 -12.30 -15.30
N SER A 325 13.64 -11.27 -15.70
CA SER A 325 12.19 -11.21 -15.51
C SER A 325 11.56 -11.86 -16.73
N ARG A 326 10.86 -12.97 -16.52
CA ARG A 326 10.20 -13.76 -17.56
C ARG A 326 8.98 -13.01 -18.16
N ILE A 327 9.19 -11.82 -18.72
CA ILE A 327 8.15 -11.07 -19.48
C ILE A 327 8.52 -11.08 -20.95
#